data_AF-A0A256B888-F1
#
_entry.id   AF-A0A256B888-F1
#
_cell.length_a   1.000
_cell.length_b   1.000
_cell.length_c   1.000
_cell.angle_alpha   90.00
_cell.angle_beta   90.00
_cell.angle_gamma   90.00
#
_symmetry.space_group_name_H-M   'P 1'
#
loop_
_entity.id
_entity.type
_entity.pdbx_description
1 polymer ?
#
loop_
_entity_poly.entity_id
_entity_poly.type
_entity_poly.pdbx_seq_one_letter_code
_entity_poly.pdbx_strand_id
1 'polypeptide(L)'
;MRCVTVEGLIILRLYALPSLYRQNKFDRASIYENDILLLLLKYPTELEPIWKLLQKHLLPSDITEIQEITADILKRIQRFRAR
;
A
#
# COMPACT_ATOMS: atom_id res chain seq x y z
N MET A 1 3.79 7.47 -24.90
CA MET A 1 4.40 7.44 -23.55
C MET A 1 3.63 6.44 -22.69
N ARG A 2 4.31 5.50 -22.02
CA ARG A 2 3.67 4.65 -21.00
C ARG A 2 3.67 5.45 -19.69
N CYS A 3 2.60 6.20 -19.45
CA CYS A 3 2.47 6.99 -18.22
C CYS A 3 2.22 6.04 -17.04
N VAL A 4 2.79 6.38 -15.88
CA VAL A 4 2.60 5.63 -14.65
C VAL A 4 1.12 5.71 -14.22
N THR A 5 0.51 4.58 -13.88
CA THR A 5 -0.87 4.53 -13.36
C THR A 5 -0.89 4.62 -11.84
N VAL A 6 -2.06 4.93 -11.26
CA VAL A 6 -2.25 4.98 -9.80
C VAL A 6 -1.95 3.62 -9.16
N GLU A 7 -2.41 2.54 -9.79
CA GLU A 7 -2.12 1.16 -9.38
C GLU A 7 -0.62 0.90 -9.37
N GLY A 8 0.10 1.33 -10.41
CA GLY A 8 1.56 1.23 -10.48
C GLY A 8 2.26 1.96 -9.34
N LEU A 9 1.78 3.16 -8.98
CA LEU A 9 2.32 3.90 -7.83
C LEU A 9 2.10 3.16 -6.51
N ILE A 10 0.91 2.59 -6.32
CA ILE A 10 0.55 1.82 -5.11
C ILE A 10 1.38 0.54 -5.04
N ILE A 11 1.50 -0.22 -6.14
CA ILE A 11 2.30 -1.44 -6.24
C ILE A 11 3.74 -1.20 -5.77
N LEU A 12 4.39 -0.15 -6.29
CA LEU A 12 5.79 0.15 -5.94
C LEU A 12 5.98 0.46 -4.45
N ARG A 13 4.99 1.12 -3.83
CA ARG A 13 5.05 1.48 -2.40
C ARG A 13 4.79 0.27 -1.52
N LEU A 14 3.77 -0.53 -1.83
CA LEU A 14 3.47 -1.77 -1.12
C LEU A 14 4.61 -2.79 -1.23
N TYR A 15 5.25 -2.91 -2.38
CA TYR A 15 6.39 -3.81 -2.58
C TYR A 15 7.56 -3.50 -1.65
N ALA A 16 7.81 -2.22 -1.35
CA ALA A 16 8.93 -1.81 -0.52
C ALA A 16 8.65 -1.91 0.99
N LEU A 17 7.39 -1.81 1.41
CA LEU A 17 7.01 -1.66 2.82
C LEU A 17 7.56 -2.76 3.75
N PRO A 18 7.42 -4.06 3.45
CA PRO A 18 7.95 -5.12 4.31
C PRO A 18 9.47 -4.99 4.55
N SER A 19 10.21 -4.60 3.50
CA SER A 19 11.65 -4.39 3.59
C SER A 19 12.02 -3.17 4.44
N LEU A 20 11.22 -2.09 4.37
CA LEU A 20 11.40 -0.91 5.21
C LEU A 20 11.17 -1.24 6.68
N TYR A 21 10.12 -2.00 6.99
CA TYR A 21 9.82 -2.45 8.34
C TYR A 21 10.91 -3.37 8.90
N ARG A 22 11.35 -4.38 8.14
CA ARG A 22 12.48 -5.24 8.53
C ARG A 22 13.77 -4.48 8.82
N GLN A 23 13.99 -3.37 8.11
CA GLN A 23 15.17 -2.52 8.28
C GLN A 23 14.98 -1.42 9.33
N ASN A 24 13.87 -1.40 10.07
CA ASN A 24 13.52 -0.35 11.04
C ASN A 24 13.51 1.08 10.44
N LYS A 25 13.22 1.21 9.12
CA LYS A 25 13.14 2.49 8.41
C LYS A 25 11.73 3.08 8.51
N PHE A 26 11.30 3.33 9.75
CA PHE A 26 9.93 3.77 10.06
C PHE A 26 9.57 5.13 9.48
N ASP A 27 10.55 6.04 9.41
CA ASP A 27 10.43 7.34 8.73
C ASP A 27 9.98 7.17 7.27
N ARG A 28 10.62 6.26 6.54
CA ARG A 28 10.31 5.99 5.14
C ARG A 28 9.02 5.19 4.98
N ALA A 29 8.78 4.21 5.86
CA ALA A 29 7.54 3.45 5.86
C ALA A 29 6.33 4.37 6.05
N SER A 30 6.41 5.32 6.98
CA SER A 30 5.37 6.31 7.24
C SER A 30 5.04 7.17 6.02
N ILE A 31 6.07 7.60 5.27
CA ILE A 31 5.87 8.34 4.00
C ILE A 31 5.11 7.47 2.99
N TYR A 32 5.50 6.20 2.84
CA TYR A 32 4.89 5.31 1.86
C TYR A 32 3.43 4.99 2.19
N GLU A 33 3.13 4.74 3.47
CA GLU A 33 1.75 4.54 3.92
C GLU A 33 0.89 5.79 3.72
N ASN A 34 1.44 6.96 4.01
CA ASN A 34 0.72 8.22 3.80
C ASN A 34 0.45 8.48 2.31
N ASP A 35 1.43 8.21 1.45
CA ASP A 35 1.25 8.26 -0.01
C ASP A 35 0.12 7.33 -0.48
N ILE A 36 0.12 6.07 -0.02
CA ILE A 36 -0.94 5.10 -0.35
C ILE A 36 -2.29 5.61 0.14
N LEU A 37 -2.36 6.11 1.38
CA LEU A 37 -3.58 6.68 1.94
C LEU A 37 -4.12 7.82 1.08
N LEU A 38 -3.26 8.76 0.67
CA LEU A 38 -3.66 9.91 -0.14
C LEU A 38 -4.12 9.48 -1.55
N LEU A 39 -3.44 8.50 -2.15
CA LEU A 39 -3.84 7.93 -3.44
C LEU A 39 -5.21 7.26 -3.33
N LEU A 40 -5.46 6.44 -2.31
CA LEU A 40 -6.75 5.77 -2.10
C LEU A 40 -7.89 6.71 -1.68
N LEU A 41 -7.56 7.83 -1.02
CA LEU A 41 -8.54 8.88 -0.75
C LEU A 41 -9.01 9.55 -2.05
N LYS A 42 -8.06 9.85 -2.95
CA LYS A 42 -8.31 10.61 -4.17
C LYS A 42 -8.84 9.75 -5.31
N TYR A 43 -8.40 8.49 -5.39
CA TYR A 43 -8.72 7.57 -6.47
C TYR A 43 -9.30 6.27 -5.89
N PRO A 44 -10.53 5.87 -6.27
CA PRO A 44 -11.09 4.59 -5.85
C PRO A 44 -10.34 3.46 -6.56
N THR A 45 -9.37 2.84 -5.88
CA THR A 45 -8.55 1.76 -6.42
C THR A 45 -8.81 0.46 -5.67
N GLU A 46 -9.05 -0.62 -6.41
CA GLU A 46 -9.19 -1.97 -5.85
C GLU A 46 -7.82 -2.55 -5.50
N LEU A 47 -7.66 -3.00 -4.25
CA LEU A 47 -6.39 -3.52 -3.75
C LEU A 47 -6.21 -5.02 -4.00
N GLU A 48 -7.29 -5.78 -4.15
CA GLU A 48 -7.26 -7.23 -4.36
C GLU A 48 -6.43 -7.65 -5.61
N PRO A 49 -6.58 -6.99 -6.79
CA PRO A 49 -5.73 -7.29 -7.95
C PRO A 49 -4.26 -6.95 -7.72
N ILE A 50 -3.98 -5.90 -6.93
CA ILE A 50 -2.63 -5.46 -6.58
C ILE A 50 -1.96 -6.51 -5.69
N TRP A 51 -2.65 -7.02 -4.66
CA TRP A 51 -2.11 -8.08 -3.80
C TRP A 51 -1.83 -9.35 -4.59
N LYS A 52 -2.73 -9.77 -5.48
CA LYS A 52 -2.53 -10.93 -6.37
C LYS A 52 -1.31 -10.77 -7.28
N LEU A 53 -1.03 -9.56 -7.73
CA LEU A 53 0.18 -9.28 -8.51
C LEU A 53 1.43 -9.38 -7.63
N LEU A 54 1.41 -8.78 -6.44
CA LEU A 54 2.54 -8.79 -5.50
C LEU A 54 2.87 -10.20 -4.98
N GLN A 55 1.87 -11.07 -4.83
CA GLN A 55 2.05 -12.47 -4.43
C GLN A 55 3.00 -13.25 -5.36
N LYS A 56 3.15 -12.82 -6.62
CA LYS A 56 4.09 -13.45 -7.58
C LYS A 56 5.55 -13.08 -7.31
N HIS A 57 5.80 -12.05 -6.49
CA HIS A 57 7.11 -11.42 -6.32
C HIS A 57 7.55 -11.32 -4.85
N LEU A 58 6.66 -11.57 -3.89
CA LEU A 58 6.91 -11.46 -2.46
C LEU A 58 6.62 -12.77 -1.74
N LEU A 59 7.22 -12.93 -0.55
CA LEU A 59 6.93 -14.05 0.34
C LEU A 59 5.49 -13.98 0.85
N PRO A 60 4.85 -15.12 1.17
CA PRO A 60 3.52 -15.12 1.77
C PRO A 60 3.41 -14.27 3.05
N SER A 61 4.44 -14.28 3.90
CA SER A 61 4.51 -13.45 5.11
C SER A 61 4.45 -11.96 4.80
N ASP A 62 5.16 -11.52 3.76
CA ASP A 62 5.21 -10.12 3.34
C ASP A 62 3.85 -9.69 2.77
N ILE A 63 3.13 -10.60 2.12
CA ILE A 63 1.76 -10.34 1.64
C ILE A 63 0.79 -10.20 2.80
N THR A 64 0.88 -11.04 3.82
CA THR A 64 0.05 -10.91 5.03
C THR A 64 0.29 -9.56 5.70
N GLU A 65 1.55 -9.15 5.87
CA GLU A 65 1.91 -7.84 6.43
C GLU A 65 1.34 -6.69 5.59
N ILE A 66 1.45 -6.77 4.25
CA ILE A 66 0.85 -5.80 3.33
C ILE A 66 -0.68 -5.71 3.48
N GLN A 67 -1.36 -6.84 3.63
CA GLN A 67 -2.82 -6.88 3.82
C GLN A 67 -3.22 -6.24 5.15
N GLU A 68 -2.46 -6.46 6.22
CA GLU A 68 -2.69 -5.82 7.52
C GLU A 68 -2.51 -4.30 7.45
N ILE A 69 -1.39 -3.83 6.88
CA ILE A 69 -1.12 -2.39 6.69
C ILE A 69 -2.22 -1.73 5.86
N THR A 70 -2.61 -2.34 4.74
CA THR A 70 -3.64 -1.78 3.87
C THR A 70 -5.03 -1.80 4.53
N ALA A 71 -5.37 -2.80 5.34
CA ALA A 71 -6.59 -2.80 6.13
C ALA A 71 -6.64 -1.62 7.11
N ASP A 72 -5.52 -1.29 7.76
CA ASP A 72 -5.44 -0.15 8.68
C ASP A 72 -5.53 1.20 7.96
N ILE A 73 -4.92 1.32 6.77
CA ILE A 73 -5.10 2.48 5.90
C ILE A 73 -6.57 2.65 5.51
N LEU A 74 -7.25 1.58 5.10
CA LEU A 74 -8.68 1.62 4.75
C LEU A 74 -9.55 2.03 5.94
N LYS A 75 -9.28 1.52 7.16
CA LYS A 75 -9.96 1.97 8.39
C LYS A 75 -9.77 3.47 8.61
N ARG A 76 -8.55 3.99 8.43
CA ARG A 76 -8.27 5.44 8.54
C ARG A 76 -9.09 6.24 7.52
N ILE A 77 -9.16 5.78 6.27
CA ILE A 77 -9.95 6.41 5.21
C ILE A 77 -11.44 6.43 5.56
N GLN A 78 -11.99 5.32 6.04
CA GLN A 78 -13.38 5.23 6.48
C GLN A 78 -13.68 6.27 7.57
N ARG A 79 -12.78 6.44 8.55
CA ARG A 79 -12.94 7.47 9.59
C ARG A 79 -12.93 8.89 9.04
N PHE A 80 -12.15 9.17 7.99
CA PHE A 80 -12.14 10.48 7.34
C PHE A 80 -13.42 10.75 6.55
N ARG A 81 -13.97 9.75 5.87
CA ARG A 81 -15.21 9.87 5.09
C ARG A 81 -16.47 9.91 5.96
N ALA A 82 -16.40 9.41 7.20
CA ALA A 82 -17.50 9.43 8.15
C ALA A 82 -17.65 10.78 8.89
N ARG A 83 -16.75 11.74 8.64
CA ARG A 83 -16.84 13.13 9.11
C ARG A 83 -17.36 14.02 8.00
#